data_AF-A0A3D0QHK8-F1
#
_entry.id   AF-A0A3D0QHK8-F1
#
_cell.length_a   1.000
_cell.length_b   1.000
_cell.length_c   1.000
_cell.angle_alpha   90.00
_cell.angle_beta   90.00
_cell.angle_gamma   90.00
#
_symmetry.space_group_name_H-M   'P 1'
#
loop_
_entity.id
_entity.type
_entity.pdbx_description
1 polymer ?
#
loop_
_entity_poly.entity_id
_entity_poly.type
_entity_poly.pdbx_seq_one_letter_code
_entity_poly.pdbx_strand_id
1 'polypeptide(L)' 'MGSPTFIQVQSSPHIETTRELFLEYQRAIGIDLCFQNFSAEVANLPGEYASPAGRLYLCL' A
#
# COMPACT_ATOMS: atom_id res chain seq x y z
N MET A 1 -26.47 -2.29 0.12
CA MET A 1 -25.02 -2.04 -0.02
C MET A 1 -24.34 -3.01 0.93
N GLY A 2 -23.53 -3.95 0.44
CA GLY A 2 -22.82 -4.90 1.30
C GLY A 2 -21.73 -4.20 2.12
N SER A 3 -21.36 -4.77 3.26
CA SER A 3 -20.23 -4.27 4.05
C SER A 3 -18.92 -4.45 3.27
N PRO A 4 -18.00 -3.46 3.33
CA PRO A 4 -16.68 -3.60 2.70
C PRO A 4 -15.94 -4.81 3.25
N THR A 5 -15.26 -5.55 2.37
CA THR A 5 -14.44 -6.71 2.75
C THR A 5 -12.99 -6.29 2.84
N PHE A 6 -12.36 -6.51 3.99
CA PHE A 6 -10.94 -6.22 4.18
C PHE A 6 -10.12 -7.51 4.18
N ILE A 7 -9.05 -7.52 3.41
CA ILE A 7 -8.08 -8.61 3.38
C ILE A 7 -6.72 -8.10 3.88
N GLN A 8 -6.00 -8.93 4.62
CA GLN A 8 -4.62 -8.61 4.97
C GLN A 8 -3.71 -8.87 3.76
N VAL A 9 -2.87 -7.90 3.41
CA VAL A 9 -1.96 -8.00 2.26
C VAL A 9 -0.74 -8.83 2.65
N GLN A 10 -0.75 -10.11 2.30
CA GLN A 10 0.35 -11.06 2.56
C GLN A 10 0.84 -11.79 1.29
N SER A 11 0.15 -11.63 0.17
CA SER A 11 0.42 -12.33 -1.10
C SER A 11 0.76 -11.36 -2.22
N SER A 12 1.60 -11.81 -3.16
CA SER A 12 2.11 -11.01 -4.29
C SER A 12 1.04 -10.24 -5.09
N PRO A 13 -0.15 -10.79 -5.44
CA PRO A 13 -1.15 -10.03 -6.20
C PRO A 13 -1.69 -8.79 -5.46
N HIS A 14 -2.00 -8.94 -4.17
CA HIS A 14 -2.53 -7.84 -3.35
C HIS A 14 -1.46 -6.79 -3.03
N ILE A 15 -0.18 -7.19 -2.99
CA ILE A 15 0.94 -6.26 -2.84
C ILE A 15 1.02 -5.35 -4.07
N GLU A 16 0.89 -5.91 -5.28
CA GLU A 16 0.92 -5.10 -6.50
C GLU A 16 -0.26 -4.12 -6.56
N THR A 17 -1.48 -4.57 -6.25
CA THR A 17 -2.64 -3.68 -6.19
C THR A 17 -2.43 -2.55 -5.17
N THR A 18 -1.86 -2.85 -4.00
CA THR A 18 -1.57 -1.81 -3.00
C THR A 18 -0.50 -0.84 -3.49
N ARG A 19 0.51 -1.33 -4.21
CA ARG A 19 1.55 -0.51 -4.82
C ARG A 19 0.96 0.48 -5.82
N GLU A 20 0.09 0.02 -6.69
CA GLU A 20 -0.59 0.87 -7.68
C GLU A 20 -1.41 1.97 -7.02
N LEU A 21 -2.19 1.64 -5.98
CA LEU A 21 -2.98 2.60 -5.22
C LEU A 21 -2.11 3.68 -4.55
N PHE A 22 -0.95 3.30 -4.01
CA PHE A 22 -0.02 4.26 -3.41
C PHE A 22 0.53 5.23 -4.46
N LEU A 23 0.92 4.72 -5.62
CA LEU A 23 1.41 5.54 -6.74
C LEU A 23 0.31 6.44 -7.33
N GLU A 24 -0.93 5.95 -7.41
CA GLU A 24 -2.10 6.75 -7.79
C GLU A 24 -2.35 7.88 -6.81
N TYR A 25 -2.27 7.61 -5.52
CA TYR A 25 -2.41 8.63 -4.48
C TYR A 25 -1.37 9.74 -4.64
N GLN A 26 -0.09 9.38 -4.82
CA GLN A 26 0.97 10.36 -5.09
C GLN A 26 0.64 11.24 -6.30
N ARG A 27 0.20 10.62 -7.41
CA ARG A 27 -0.21 11.36 -8.62
C ARG A 27 -1.40 12.27 -8.34
N ALA A 28 -2.39 11.82 -7.58
CA ALA A 28 -3.62 12.56 -7.30
C ALA A 28 -3.37 13.82 -6.45
N ILE A 29 -2.46 13.76 -5.49
CA ILE A 29 -2.09 14.93 -4.67
C ILE A 29 -1.14 15.89 -5.39
N GLY A 30 -0.53 15.47 -6.51
CA GLY A 30 0.35 16.32 -7.32
C GLY A 30 1.68 16.70 -6.65
N ILE A 31 2.09 15.97 -5.61
CA ILE A 31 3.31 16.22 -4.83
C ILE A 31 4.28 15.07 -5.06
N ASP A 32 5.55 15.40 -5.29
CA ASP A 32 6.61 14.39 -5.28
C ASP A 32 6.98 14.00 -3.84
N LEU A 33 6.60 12.78 -3.46
CA LEU A 33 6.89 12.21 -2.14
C LEU A 33 8.28 11.56 -2.06
N CYS A 34 9.12 11.65 -3.09
CA CYS A 34 10.47 11.03 -3.10
C CYS A 34 11.35 11.46 -1.92
N PHE A 35 11.22 12.69 -1.42
CA PHE A 35 11.99 13.15 -0.25
C PHE A 35 11.59 12.49 1.08
N GLN A 36 10.45 11.79 1.12
CA GLN A 36 9.96 11.04 2.27
C GLN A 36 10.27 9.54 2.17
N ASN A 37 11.25 9.15 1.35
CA ASN A 37 11.62 7.75 1.10
C ASN A 37 10.48 6.89 0.50
N PHE A 38 9.47 7.55 -0.10
CA PHE A 38 8.24 6.91 -0.60
C PHE A 38 8.53 5.83 -1.65
N SER A 39 9.43 6.09 -2.59
CA SER A 39 9.81 5.11 -3.62
C SER A 39 10.37 3.82 -3.01
N ALA A 40 11.13 3.91 -1.92
CA ALA A 40 11.64 2.74 -1.22
C ALA A 40 10.53 2.03 -0.43
N GLU A 41 9.60 2.78 0.19
CA GLU A 41 8.43 2.21 0.86
C GLU A 41 7.56 1.38 -0.11
N VAL A 42 7.22 1.95 -1.26
CA VAL A 42 6.41 1.33 -2.32
C VAL A 42 7.11 0.09 -2.92
N ALA A 43 8.44 0.14 -3.09
CA ALA A 43 9.21 -1.00 -3.59
C ALA A 43 9.27 -2.17 -2.59
N ASN A 44 9.30 -1.86 -1.29
CA ASN A 44 9.51 -2.84 -0.23
C ASN A 44 8.21 -3.37 0.41
N LEU A 45 7.02 -3.01 -0.10
CA LEU A 45 5.74 -3.47 0.43
C LEU A 45 5.70 -5.01 0.63
N PRO A 46 5.15 -5.51 1.76
CA PRO A 46 4.49 -4.75 2.82
C PRO A 46 5.45 -4.01 3.77
N GLY A 47 6.76 -4.24 3.71
CA GLY A 47 7.78 -3.43 4.38
C GLY A 47 7.51 -3.21 5.87
N GLU A 48 7.51 -1.94 6.29
CA GLU A 48 7.19 -1.51 7.66
C GLU A 48 5.76 -1.92 8.11
N TYR A 49 4.86 -2.19 7.17
CA TYR A 49 3.52 -2.71 7.44
C TYR A 49 3.47 -4.23 7.65
N ALA A 50 4.60 -4.92 7.63
CA ALA A 50 4.66 -6.35 7.93
C ALA A 50 4.63 -6.63 9.44
N SER A 51 4.23 -7.85 9.81
CA SER A 51 4.29 -8.33 11.20
C SER A 51 5.74 -8.43 11.70
N PRO A 52 6.00 -8.32 13.03
CA PRO A 52 5.04 -8.29 14.13
C PRO A 52 4.47 -6.90 14.47
N ALA A 53 5.11 -5.82 14.03
CA ALA A 53 4.74 -4.46 14.44
C ALA A 53 3.66 -3.83 13.54
N GLY A 54 3.57 -4.24 12.27
CA GLY A 54 2.65 -3.69 11.28
C GLY A 54 1.64 -4.69 10.74
N ARG A 55 0.58 -4.15 10.11
CA ARG A 55 -0.33 -4.86 9.20
C ARG A 55 -0.79 -3.92 8.09
N LEU A 56 -0.86 -4.44 6.86
CA LEU A 56 -1.43 -3.77 5.68
C LEU A 56 -2.75 -4.45 5.30
N TYR A 57 -3.80 -3.66 5.06
CA TYR A 57 -5.11 -4.15 4.66
C TYR A 57 -5.56 -3.50 3.35
N LEU A 58 -6.18 -4.29 2.49
CA LEU A 58 -6.83 -3.83 1.26
C LEU A 58 -8.33 -4.06 1.38
N CYS A 59 -9.11 -3.04 1.02
CA CYS A 59 -10.56 -3.15 0.87
C CYS A 59 -10.89 -3.59 -0.56
N LEU A 60 -11.72 -4.62 -0.71
CA LEU A 60 -12.25 -5.10 -1.98
C LEU A 60 -13.66 -4.59 -2.24
#